data_AF-A0A2V9CII7-F1
#
_entry.id   AF-A0A2V9CII7-F1
#
_cell.length_a   1.000
_cell.length_b   1.000
_cell.length_c   1.000
_cell.angle_alpha   90.00
_cell.angle_beta   90.00
_cell.angle_gamma   90.00
#
_symmetry.space_group_name_H-M   'P 1'
#
loop_
_entity.id
_entity.type
_entity.pdbx_description
1 polymer ?
#
loop_
_entity_poly.entity_id
_entity_poly.type
_entity_poly.pdbx_seq_one_letter_code
_entity_poly.pdbx_strand_id
1 'polypeptide(L)'
;MGLTLQKVTAHRVSAVVLPPQLGRNEPCHCGSGRKYKRCCWEQDETLRRELRDAVLPEWIDHARGKLHQFEKYVSNVFGLPDLLARLVDTRRSPKIPTFDVVNSLFHTAVLRIPSLNALEGDLKRSDFQKLIGRQPTPEVKAFSAEVVANVLDKLELQGLGNAIEDVLLKAERNKAFRDGYGPLRCVAIDGWEPFSSYQRHCSHCLVRKVKVKGAGGANEEVEQYYHRYVVALLLGPVIDVVPGIEPVLNEEALRDIDPEQEGHEGELTAGRRLIDSLHET
;
A
#
# COMPACT_ATOMS: atom_id res chain seq x y z
N MET A 1 16.03 29.48 19.00
CA MET A 1 15.09 29.51 20.15
C MET A 1 13.69 29.19 19.61
N GLY A 2 13.19 27.96 19.53
CA GLY A 2 13.55 26.73 20.23
C GLY A 2 12.47 26.35 21.25
N LEU A 3 11.19 26.23 20.86
CA LEU A 3 10.14 25.64 21.69
C LEU A 3 9.04 24.97 20.82
N THR A 4 9.31 23.72 20.46
CA THR A 4 8.41 22.56 20.54
C THR A 4 6.88 22.81 20.57
N LEU A 5 6.23 22.56 19.43
CA LEU A 5 4.84 22.08 19.34
C LEU A 5 4.64 20.70 20.01
N GLN A 6 5.70 20.11 20.60
CA GLN A 6 5.65 18.89 21.39
C GLN A 6 5.24 19.10 22.86
N LYS A 7 5.38 20.28 23.48
CA LYS A 7 5.31 20.34 24.96
C LYS A 7 3.91 20.44 25.58
N VAL A 8 2.92 21.01 24.90
CA VAL A 8 1.57 21.17 25.50
C VAL A 8 0.71 19.91 25.31
N THR A 9 0.99 19.11 24.28
CA THR A 9 0.34 17.81 24.03
C THR A 9 1.11 16.62 24.62
N ALA A 10 2.44 16.66 24.71
CA ALA A 10 3.22 15.56 25.32
C ALA A 10 2.93 15.33 26.81
N HIS A 11 2.45 16.34 27.54
CA HIS A 11 2.15 16.20 28.96
C HIS A 11 0.84 15.46 29.27
N ARG A 12 -0.05 15.23 28.29
CA ARG A 12 -1.25 14.39 28.49
C ARG A 12 -1.10 12.96 27.95
N VAL A 13 -0.08 12.68 27.13
CA VAL A 13 0.12 11.37 26.47
C VAL A 13 1.26 10.55 27.10
N SER A 14 1.97 11.08 28.09
CA SER A 14 3.15 10.42 28.70
C SER A 14 2.86 9.19 29.60
N ALA A 15 1.72 8.52 29.48
CA ALA A 15 1.49 7.26 30.21
C ALA A 15 0.47 6.30 29.59
N VAL A 16 0.06 6.48 28.32
CA VAL A 16 -0.81 5.46 27.70
C VAL A 16 0.07 4.40 27.05
N VAL A 17 0.32 3.32 27.78
CA VAL A 17 0.94 2.12 27.22
C VAL A 17 -0.01 1.58 26.15
N LEU A 18 0.39 1.69 24.89
CA LEU A 18 -0.36 1.10 23.77
C LEU A 18 -0.48 -0.41 23.99
N PRO A 19 -1.69 -0.99 23.91
CA PRO A 19 -1.84 -2.41 24.14
C PRO A 19 -1.06 -3.21 23.08
N PRO A 20 -0.48 -4.37 23.44
CA PRO A 20 0.34 -5.18 22.54
C PRO A 20 -0.49 -5.71 21.36
N GLN A 21 0.12 -5.74 20.17
CA GLN A 21 -0.46 -6.29 18.95
C GLN A 21 -0.40 -7.82 19.03
N LEU A 22 -1.40 -8.43 19.65
CA LEU A 22 -1.53 -9.88 19.76
C LEU A 22 -2.56 -10.42 18.77
N GLY A 23 -2.30 -11.62 18.26
CA GLY A 23 -3.28 -12.37 17.49
C GLY A 23 -4.52 -12.68 18.34
N ARG A 24 -5.72 -12.53 17.77
CA ARG A 24 -7.00 -12.73 18.50
C ARG A 24 -7.10 -14.07 19.25
N ASN A 25 -6.44 -15.12 18.75
CA ASN A 25 -6.47 -16.45 19.34
C ASN A 25 -5.29 -16.74 20.29
N GLU A 26 -4.30 -15.84 20.37
CA GLU A 26 -3.15 -15.97 21.24
C GLU A 26 -3.54 -15.79 22.72
N PRO A 27 -2.70 -16.27 23.67
CA PRO A 27 -2.88 -15.99 25.08
C PRO A 27 -2.91 -14.48 25.35
N CYS A 28 -3.86 -14.03 26.17
CA CYS A 28 -4.00 -12.62 26.51
C CYS A 28 -2.81 -12.10 27.33
N HIS A 29 -2.32 -10.90 27.00
CA HIS A 29 -1.18 -10.25 27.68
C HIS A 29 -1.40 -9.98 29.18
N CYS A 30 -2.65 -9.90 29.64
CA CYS A 30 -2.98 -9.67 31.05
C CYS A 30 -2.69 -10.87 31.97
N GLY A 31 -2.15 -11.98 31.44
CA GLY A 31 -1.81 -13.17 32.23
C GLY A 31 -3.00 -14.06 32.60
N SER A 32 -4.20 -13.81 32.04
CA SER A 32 -5.41 -14.58 32.38
C SER A 32 -5.44 -16.01 31.81
N GLY A 33 -4.50 -16.37 30.92
CA GLY A 33 -4.49 -17.65 30.19
C GLY A 33 -5.65 -17.82 29.19
N ARG A 34 -6.56 -16.85 29.07
CA ARG A 34 -7.67 -16.86 28.10
C ARG A 34 -7.17 -16.39 26.73
N LYS A 35 -7.84 -16.84 25.66
CA LYS A 35 -7.63 -16.29 24.31
C LYS A 35 -7.88 -14.78 24.31
N TYR A 36 -7.02 -14.00 23.67
CA TYR A 36 -7.05 -12.54 23.66
C TYR A 36 -8.43 -11.98 23.29
N LYS A 37 -9.07 -12.53 22.26
CA LYS A 37 -10.43 -12.16 21.80
C LYS A 37 -11.55 -12.30 22.84
N ARG A 38 -11.35 -13.09 23.90
CA ARG A 38 -12.32 -13.32 24.99
C ARG A 38 -11.89 -12.64 26.30
N CYS A 39 -10.89 -11.77 26.24
CA CYS A 39 -10.35 -11.08 27.38
C CYS A 39 -10.18 -9.60 27.05
N CYS A 40 -8.96 -9.08 26.94
CA CYS A 40 -8.71 -7.65 26.79
C CYS A 40 -8.96 -7.09 25.38
N TRP A 41 -9.25 -7.94 24.36
CA TRP A 41 -9.38 -7.49 22.97
C TRP A 41 -10.33 -6.30 22.79
N GLU A 42 -11.54 -6.37 23.34
CA GLU A 42 -12.56 -5.33 23.14
C GLU A 42 -12.20 -4.02 23.86
N GLN A 43 -11.60 -4.13 25.05
CA GLN A 43 -11.11 -2.98 25.80
C GLN A 43 -9.91 -2.33 25.12
N ASP A 44 -8.95 -3.13 24.65
CA ASP A 44 -7.76 -2.65 23.96
C ASP A 44 -8.11 -2.04 22.59
N GLU A 45 -9.08 -2.60 21.87
CA GLU A 45 -9.52 -2.05 20.58
C GLU A 45 -10.33 -0.76 20.78
N THR A 46 -11.12 -0.67 21.84
CA THR A 46 -11.78 0.58 22.26
C THR A 46 -10.75 1.64 22.64
N LEU A 47 -9.75 1.29 23.46
CA LEU A 47 -8.67 2.22 23.84
C LEU A 47 -7.88 2.71 22.62
N ARG A 48 -7.53 1.80 21.70
CA ARG A 48 -6.88 2.17 20.42
C ARG A 48 -7.78 3.09 19.59
N ARG A 49 -9.09 2.84 19.56
CA ARG A 49 -10.04 3.70 18.86
C ARG A 49 -10.16 5.07 19.52
N GLU A 50 -10.26 5.16 20.83
CA GLU A 50 -10.30 6.43 21.57
C GLU A 50 -9.01 7.23 21.37
N LEU A 51 -7.85 6.56 21.38
CA LEU A 51 -6.58 7.20 21.05
C LEU A 51 -6.53 7.69 19.61
N ARG A 52 -7.08 6.94 18.64
CA ARG A 52 -7.20 7.39 17.25
C ARG A 52 -8.17 8.56 17.08
N ASP A 53 -9.35 8.47 17.68
CA ASP A 53 -10.38 9.53 17.66
C ASP A 53 -9.84 10.81 18.33
N ALA A 54 -9.00 10.69 19.37
CA ALA A 54 -8.31 11.83 20.00
C ALA A 54 -7.14 12.41 19.17
N VAL A 55 -6.69 11.69 18.13
CA VAL A 55 -5.57 12.08 17.24
C VAL A 55 -6.06 12.58 15.88
N LEU A 56 -7.29 12.25 15.46
CA LEU A 56 -7.86 12.79 14.22
C LEU A 56 -8.03 14.32 14.36
N PRO A 57 -7.49 15.12 13.42
CA PRO A 57 -7.67 16.57 13.45
C PRO A 57 -9.14 16.98 13.48
N GLU A 58 -9.48 18.04 14.22
CA GLU A 58 -10.87 18.54 14.35
C GLU A 58 -11.56 18.80 13.01
N TRP A 59 -10.78 19.18 11.98
CA TRP A 59 -11.29 19.42 10.63
C TRP A 59 -11.79 18.14 9.93
N ILE A 60 -11.33 16.95 10.34
CA ILE A 60 -11.85 15.66 9.90
C ILE A 60 -13.08 15.25 10.72
N ASP A 61 -13.04 15.43 12.04
CA ASP A 61 -14.06 14.88 12.92
C ASP A 61 -15.43 15.57 12.81
N HIS A 62 -15.45 16.89 12.58
CA HIS A 62 -16.68 17.69 12.54
C HIS A 62 -17.20 18.02 11.14
N ALA A 63 -16.46 17.67 10.09
CA ALA A 63 -16.82 18.04 8.72
C ALA A 63 -17.79 17.04 8.07
N ARG A 64 -18.81 17.57 7.39
CA ARG A 64 -19.84 16.76 6.69
C ARG A 64 -19.48 16.41 5.25
N GLY A 65 -18.29 16.80 4.77
CA GLY A 65 -17.86 16.51 3.40
C GLY A 65 -17.57 15.02 3.18
N LYS A 66 -17.82 14.52 1.96
CA LYS A 66 -17.60 13.10 1.63
C LYS A 66 -16.18 12.62 1.93
N LEU A 67 -15.16 13.44 1.65
CA LEU A 67 -13.76 13.10 1.95
C LEU A 67 -13.54 12.93 3.46
N HIS A 68 -14.06 13.83 4.29
CA HIS A 68 -13.92 13.72 5.75
C HIS A 68 -14.62 12.48 6.32
N GLN A 69 -15.82 12.16 5.81
CA GLN A 69 -16.52 10.93 6.19
C GLN A 69 -15.73 9.69 5.77
N PHE A 70 -15.12 9.72 4.58
CA PHE A 70 -14.22 8.68 4.11
C PHE A 70 -13.00 8.54 5.03
N GLU A 71 -12.27 9.63 5.31
CA GLU A 71 -11.11 9.65 6.21
C GLU A 71 -11.42 9.10 7.60
N LYS A 72 -12.55 9.54 8.18
CA LYS A 72 -13.04 9.05 9.46
C LYS A 72 -13.33 7.55 9.41
N TYR A 73 -13.99 7.08 8.36
CA TYR A 73 -14.34 5.68 8.21
C TYR A 73 -13.10 4.80 8.04
N VAL A 74 -12.17 5.14 7.15
CA VAL A 74 -10.94 4.34 6.92
C VAL A 74 -10.03 4.36 8.14
N SER A 75 -9.96 5.48 8.87
CA SER A 75 -9.20 5.56 10.12
C SER A 75 -9.83 4.72 11.23
N ASN A 76 -11.14 4.76 11.40
CA ASN A 76 -11.81 4.11 12.55
C ASN A 76 -12.11 2.63 12.31
N VAL A 77 -12.44 2.25 11.07
CA VAL A 77 -12.80 0.87 10.74
C VAL A 77 -11.58 0.05 10.35
N PHE A 78 -10.69 0.61 9.54
CA PHE A 78 -9.52 -0.10 9.01
C PHE A 78 -8.21 0.25 9.74
N GLY A 79 -8.18 1.32 10.56
CA GLY A 79 -6.93 1.73 11.21
C GLY A 79 -5.90 2.20 10.19
N LEU A 80 -6.34 2.89 9.12
CA LEU A 80 -5.47 3.27 8.00
C LEU A 80 -4.15 3.95 8.43
N PRO A 81 -4.12 4.92 9.36
CA PRO A 81 -2.85 5.50 9.79
C PRO A 81 -1.86 4.48 10.34
N ASP A 82 -2.35 3.50 11.12
CA ASP A 82 -1.54 2.43 11.69
C ASP A 82 -1.03 1.48 10.60
N LEU A 83 -1.86 1.18 9.57
CA LEU A 83 -1.46 0.38 8.41
C LEU A 83 -0.32 1.05 7.65
N LEU A 84 -0.48 2.34 7.32
CA LEU A 84 0.51 3.11 6.57
C LEU A 84 1.80 3.33 7.38
N ALA A 85 1.71 3.51 8.70
CA ALA A 85 2.86 3.69 9.58
C ALA A 85 3.74 2.44 9.72
N ARG A 86 3.20 1.24 9.43
CA ARG A 86 3.98 0.00 9.39
C ARG A 86 4.81 -0.16 8.12
N LEU A 87 4.55 0.64 7.08
CA LEU A 87 5.32 0.59 5.85
C LEU A 87 6.69 1.23 6.06
N VAL A 88 7.74 0.49 5.71
CA VAL A 88 9.13 0.89 5.89
C VAL A 88 9.87 0.82 4.56
N ASP A 89 10.95 1.60 4.46
CA ASP A 89 11.84 1.58 3.31
C ASP A 89 13.31 1.56 3.78
N THR A 90 14.20 1.16 2.87
CA THR A 90 15.62 0.91 3.20
C THR A 90 16.51 2.16 3.08
N ARG A 91 15.94 3.38 2.96
CA ARG A 91 16.75 4.61 2.87
C ARG A 91 17.52 4.87 4.18
N ARG A 92 18.75 5.34 4.04
CA ARG A 92 19.60 5.74 5.17
C ARG A 92 19.28 7.18 5.60
N SER A 93 18.96 7.38 6.87
CA SER A 93 18.71 8.69 7.51
C SER A 93 17.77 9.62 6.70
N PRO A 94 16.55 9.18 6.36
CA PRO A 94 15.65 9.97 5.54
C PRO A 94 15.19 11.25 6.25
N LYS A 95 15.26 12.40 5.55
CA LYS A 95 14.69 13.67 6.04
C LYS A 95 13.17 13.69 6.01
N ILE A 96 12.58 12.96 5.07
CA ILE A 96 11.13 12.82 4.89
C ILE A 96 10.74 11.39 5.29
N PRO A 97 9.90 11.22 6.33
CA PRO A 97 9.45 9.91 6.77
C PRO A 97 8.78 9.11 5.65
N THR A 98 8.90 7.78 5.69
CA THR A 98 8.20 6.86 4.77
C THR A 98 6.70 7.10 4.82
N PHE A 99 6.15 7.20 6.04
CA PHE A 99 4.74 7.48 6.31
C PHE A 99 4.19 8.66 5.49
N ASP A 100 4.87 9.81 5.49
CA ASP A 100 4.41 11.01 4.77
C ASP A 100 4.27 10.75 3.27
N VAL A 101 5.18 9.96 2.70
CA VAL A 101 5.19 9.61 1.28
C VAL A 101 4.08 8.61 0.94
N VAL A 102 3.98 7.50 1.70
CA VAL A 102 2.92 6.51 1.45
C VAL A 102 1.52 7.08 1.71
N ASN A 103 1.38 7.95 2.71
CA ASN A 103 0.13 8.66 2.98
C ASN A 103 -0.23 9.61 1.83
N SER A 104 0.75 10.31 1.26
CA SER A 104 0.53 11.15 0.08
C SER A 104 0.15 10.33 -1.16
N LEU A 105 0.77 9.16 -1.36
CA LEU A 105 0.44 8.23 -2.45
C LEU A 105 -0.96 7.61 -2.29
N PHE A 106 -1.35 7.26 -1.07
CA PHE A 106 -2.71 6.81 -0.78
C PHE A 106 -3.75 7.86 -1.20
N HIS A 107 -3.56 9.11 -0.78
CA HIS A 107 -4.47 10.20 -1.16
C HIS A 107 -4.38 10.55 -2.65
N THR A 108 -3.24 10.35 -3.29
CA THR A 108 -3.09 10.44 -4.76
C THR A 108 -4.04 9.48 -5.46
N ALA A 109 -4.10 8.23 -5.00
CA ALA A 109 -5.01 7.23 -5.54
C ALA A 109 -6.49 7.57 -5.26
N VAL A 110 -6.83 7.96 -4.02
CA VAL A 110 -8.20 8.36 -3.63
C VAL A 110 -8.72 9.53 -4.45
N LEU A 111 -7.88 10.54 -4.68
CA LEU A 111 -8.22 11.76 -5.41
C LEU A 111 -7.98 11.64 -6.93
N ARG A 112 -7.50 10.50 -7.41
CA ARG A 112 -7.18 10.24 -8.83
C ARG A 112 -6.23 11.27 -9.43
N ILE A 113 -5.22 11.68 -8.66
CA ILE A 113 -4.16 12.57 -9.16
C ILE A 113 -3.36 11.80 -10.22
N PRO A 114 -3.18 12.35 -11.44
CA PRO A 114 -2.79 11.54 -12.60
C PRO A 114 -1.31 11.18 -12.67
N SER A 115 -0.43 11.80 -11.87
CA SER A 115 1.00 11.54 -11.90
C SER A 115 1.72 12.01 -10.64
N LEU A 116 2.95 11.52 -10.43
CA LEU A 116 3.83 11.99 -9.35
C LEU A 116 4.18 13.49 -9.47
N ASN A 117 4.25 14.01 -10.71
CA ASN A 117 4.48 15.45 -10.94
C ASN A 117 3.25 16.28 -10.57
N ALA A 118 2.04 15.78 -10.83
CA ALA A 118 0.80 16.42 -10.39
C ALA A 118 0.70 16.40 -8.86
N LEU A 119 1.07 15.28 -8.22
CA LEU A 119 1.19 15.19 -6.76
C LEU A 119 2.17 16.23 -6.21
N GLU A 120 3.35 16.43 -6.82
CA GLU A 120 4.28 17.47 -6.37
C GLU A 120 3.66 18.88 -6.40
N GLY A 121 2.78 19.15 -7.38
CA GLY A 121 1.97 20.36 -7.42
C GLY A 121 1.03 20.46 -6.22
N ASP A 122 0.29 19.41 -5.92
CA ASP A 122 -0.64 19.38 -4.78
C ASP A 122 0.09 19.44 -3.43
N LEU A 123 1.31 18.89 -3.32
CA LEU A 123 2.14 19.00 -2.12
C LEU A 123 2.54 20.43 -1.76
N LYS A 124 2.33 21.43 -2.64
CA LYS A 124 2.48 22.86 -2.33
C LYS A 124 1.24 23.47 -1.69
N ARG A 125 0.09 22.81 -1.82
CA ARG A 125 -1.19 23.35 -1.37
C ARG A 125 -1.40 23.07 0.12
N SER A 126 -1.88 24.10 0.81
CA SER A 126 -2.12 24.03 2.26
C SER A 126 -3.15 22.96 2.64
N ASP A 127 -4.19 22.77 1.84
CA ASP A 127 -5.24 21.77 2.09
C ASP A 127 -4.71 20.35 1.97
N PHE A 128 -3.92 20.05 0.93
CA PHE A 128 -3.29 18.75 0.76
C PHE A 128 -2.26 18.47 1.87
N GLN A 129 -1.48 19.47 2.28
CA GLN A 129 -0.56 19.33 3.42
C GLN A 129 -1.29 19.01 4.73
N LYS A 130 -2.44 19.65 4.99
CA LYS A 130 -3.30 19.27 6.14
C LYS A 130 -3.79 17.83 6.02
N LEU A 131 -4.23 17.43 4.83
CA LEU A 131 -4.77 16.09 4.55
C LEU A 131 -3.76 15.00 4.90
N ILE A 132 -2.48 15.22 4.56
CA ILE A 132 -1.41 14.27 4.89
C ILE A 132 -0.82 14.44 6.30
N GLY A 133 -1.48 15.22 7.17
CA GLY A 133 -1.10 15.41 8.58
C GLY A 133 0.05 16.39 8.83
N ARG A 134 0.42 17.21 7.83
CA ARG A 134 1.51 18.19 7.95
C ARG A 134 1.00 19.58 8.31
N GLN A 135 1.87 20.36 8.94
CA GLN A 135 1.64 21.78 9.16
C GLN A 135 1.74 22.53 7.82
N PRO A 136 0.72 23.29 7.42
CA PRO A 136 0.70 23.95 6.12
C PRO A 136 1.78 25.02 5.98
N THR A 137 2.57 24.92 4.92
CA THR A 137 3.48 25.96 4.45
C THR A 137 3.06 26.35 3.03
N PRO A 138 2.27 27.42 2.86
CA PRO A 138 1.78 27.83 1.55
C PRO A 138 2.92 28.04 0.55
N GLU A 139 2.71 27.62 -0.70
CA GLU A 139 3.68 27.72 -1.83
C GLU A 139 4.97 26.92 -1.69
N VAL A 140 5.23 26.34 -0.51
CA VAL A 140 6.40 25.47 -0.27
C VAL A 140 5.93 24.02 -0.31
N LYS A 141 6.45 23.24 -1.26
CA LYS A 141 6.14 21.80 -1.35
C LYS A 141 6.62 21.06 -0.11
N ALA A 142 5.82 20.11 0.37
CA ALA A 142 6.23 19.24 1.46
C ALA A 142 7.47 18.39 1.10
N PHE A 143 7.51 17.85 -0.12
CA PHE A 143 8.64 17.14 -0.73
C PHE A 143 8.44 17.01 -2.26
N SER A 144 9.45 16.53 -2.99
CA SER A 144 9.44 16.39 -4.47
C SER A 144 9.00 15.00 -4.94
N ALA A 145 8.63 14.90 -6.21
CA ALA A 145 8.39 13.64 -6.91
C ALA A 145 9.63 12.72 -6.89
N GLU A 146 10.84 13.28 -6.88
CA GLU A 146 12.09 12.51 -6.71
C GLU A 146 12.16 11.82 -5.34
N VAL A 147 11.70 12.49 -4.27
CA VAL A 147 11.61 11.86 -2.95
C VAL A 147 10.64 10.69 -3.00
N VAL A 148 9.49 10.87 -3.67
CA VAL A 148 8.48 9.80 -3.84
C VAL A 148 9.06 8.61 -4.59
N ALA A 149 9.72 8.84 -5.73
CA ALA A 149 10.37 7.79 -6.52
C ALA A 149 11.43 7.04 -5.70
N ASN A 150 12.29 7.77 -4.98
CA ASN A 150 13.34 7.15 -4.16
C ASN A 150 12.78 6.30 -3.00
N VAL A 151 11.59 6.62 -2.48
CA VAL A 151 10.89 5.77 -1.50
C VAL A 151 10.39 4.51 -2.17
N LEU A 152 9.69 4.64 -3.30
CA LEU A 152 9.13 3.50 -4.03
C LEU A 152 10.23 2.51 -4.45
N ASP A 153 11.40 2.99 -4.87
CA ASP A 153 12.55 2.15 -5.22
C ASP A 153 13.10 1.31 -4.05
N LYS A 154 12.75 1.67 -2.81
CA LYS A 154 13.33 1.10 -1.58
C LYS A 154 12.30 0.60 -0.58
N LEU A 155 11.02 0.66 -0.94
CA LEU A 155 9.91 0.26 -0.08
C LEU A 155 9.90 -1.27 0.08
N GLU A 156 9.79 -1.73 1.31
CA GLU A 156 9.69 -3.16 1.58
C GLU A 156 8.26 -3.66 1.29
N LEU A 157 8.13 -4.60 0.36
CA LEU A 157 6.83 -5.06 -0.12
C LEU A 157 6.11 -5.99 0.87
N GLN A 158 6.82 -6.68 1.76
CA GLN A 158 6.22 -7.57 2.75
C GLN A 158 5.25 -6.81 3.67
N GLY A 159 5.64 -5.63 4.13
CA GLY A 159 4.77 -4.79 4.96
C GLY A 159 3.50 -4.34 4.22
N LEU A 160 3.60 -4.10 2.91
CA LEU A 160 2.45 -3.76 2.07
C LEU A 160 1.52 -4.97 1.87
N GLY A 161 2.08 -6.15 1.63
CA GLY A 161 1.31 -7.39 1.53
C GLY A 161 0.50 -7.67 2.80
N ASN A 162 1.14 -7.62 3.96
CA ASN A 162 0.47 -7.79 5.26
C ASN A 162 -0.64 -6.74 5.48
N ALA A 163 -0.42 -5.49 5.06
CA ALA A 163 -1.43 -4.45 5.18
C ALA A 163 -2.65 -4.69 4.27
N ILE A 164 -2.45 -5.20 3.06
CA ILE A 164 -3.54 -5.60 2.15
C ILE A 164 -4.34 -6.76 2.76
N GLU A 165 -3.66 -7.77 3.30
CA GLU A 165 -4.28 -8.90 3.98
C GLU A 165 -5.15 -8.45 5.17
N ASP A 166 -4.61 -7.56 6.03
CA ASP A 166 -5.35 -6.99 7.16
C ASP A 166 -6.64 -6.28 6.71
N VAL A 167 -6.57 -5.53 5.60
CA VAL A 167 -7.73 -4.84 5.01
C VAL A 167 -8.75 -5.84 4.50
N LEU A 168 -8.32 -6.89 3.79
CA LEU A 168 -9.20 -7.94 3.27
C LEU A 168 -9.89 -8.72 4.40
N LEU A 169 -9.14 -9.12 5.42
CA LEU A 169 -9.69 -9.81 6.60
C LEU A 169 -10.68 -8.92 7.35
N LYS A 170 -10.41 -7.62 7.47
CA LYS A 170 -11.37 -6.68 8.07
C LYS A 170 -12.62 -6.54 7.20
N ALA A 171 -12.49 -6.44 5.88
CA ALA A 171 -13.61 -6.34 4.94
C ALA A 171 -14.51 -7.58 4.97
N GLU A 172 -13.92 -8.79 4.98
CA GLU A 172 -14.65 -10.06 5.12
C GLU A 172 -15.42 -10.12 6.45
N ARG A 173 -14.78 -9.75 7.57
CA ARG A 173 -15.44 -9.67 8.89
C ARG A 173 -16.59 -8.66 8.91
N ASN A 174 -16.42 -7.54 8.21
CA ASN A 174 -17.43 -6.52 8.01
C ASN A 174 -18.47 -6.90 6.95
N LYS A 175 -18.39 -8.12 6.43
CA LYS A 175 -19.41 -8.72 5.57
C LYS A 175 -19.49 -8.05 4.19
N ALA A 176 -18.41 -7.45 3.73
CA ALA A 176 -18.34 -6.75 2.45
C ALA A 176 -18.51 -7.69 1.23
N PHE A 177 -18.20 -8.98 1.38
CA PHE A 177 -18.16 -9.95 0.27
C PHE A 177 -19.31 -10.97 0.26
N ARG A 178 -20.46 -10.66 0.89
CA ARG A 178 -21.52 -11.66 1.17
C ARG A 178 -22.34 -12.15 -0.03
N ASP A 179 -22.28 -11.46 -1.16
CA ASP A 179 -23.18 -11.69 -2.28
C ASP A 179 -22.60 -12.64 -3.36
N GLY A 180 -21.80 -13.63 -2.94
CA GLY A 180 -21.08 -14.57 -3.83
C GLY A 180 -21.59 -16.01 -3.81
N TYR A 181 -20.73 -16.94 -4.28
CA TYR A 181 -20.98 -18.39 -4.34
C TYR A 181 -20.90 -19.08 -2.96
N GLY A 182 -21.70 -18.60 -1.99
CA GLY A 182 -21.72 -19.14 -0.62
C GLY A 182 -20.40 -18.91 0.13
N PRO A 183 -19.75 -19.95 0.68
CA PRO A 183 -18.45 -19.80 1.36
C PRO A 183 -17.29 -19.58 0.38
N LEU A 184 -17.49 -19.85 -0.92
CA LEU A 184 -16.45 -19.72 -1.92
C LEU A 184 -16.31 -18.26 -2.37
N ARG A 185 -15.08 -17.91 -2.75
CA ARG A 185 -14.71 -16.63 -3.35
C ARG A 185 -14.11 -16.92 -4.71
N CYS A 186 -14.62 -16.25 -5.74
CA CYS A 186 -14.08 -16.39 -7.09
C CYS A 186 -12.93 -15.41 -7.27
N VAL A 187 -11.78 -15.94 -7.69
CA VAL A 187 -10.60 -15.14 -8.00
C VAL A 187 -10.26 -15.38 -9.46
N ALA A 188 -10.21 -14.32 -10.25
CA ALA A 188 -9.66 -14.35 -11.59
C ALA A 188 -8.14 -14.18 -11.50
N ILE A 189 -7.40 -15.03 -12.23
CA ILE A 189 -5.95 -14.91 -12.40
C ILE A 189 -5.73 -14.53 -13.85
N ASP A 190 -5.17 -13.33 -14.08
CA ASP A 190 -4.95 -12.84 -15.43
C ASP A 190 -3.63 -12.06 -15.56
N GLY A 191 -3.10 -12.06 -16.79
CA GLY A 191 -1.88 -11.37 -17.16
C GLY A 191 -2.11 -9.91 -17.53
N TRP A 192 -1.24 -9.02 -17.05
CA TRP A 192 -1.34 -7.59 -17.29
C TRP A 192 0.03 -6.98 -17.63
N GLU A 193 0.11 -6.26 -18.76
CA GLU A 193 1.28 -5.47 -19.18
C GLU A 193 1.01 -3.98 -18.89
N PRO A 194 1.42 -3.44 -17.73
CA PRO A 194 1.13 -2.06 -17.37
C PRO A 194 1.91 -1.03 -18.20
N PHE A 195 3.12 -1.37 -18.65
CA PHE A 195 3.95 -0.46 -19.42
C PHE A 195 4.99 -1.19 -20.28
N SER A 196 5.34 -0.54 -21.38
CA SER A 196 6.46 -0.90 -22.25
C SER A 196 7.24 0.36 -22.68
N SER A 197 8.51 0.20 -23.02
CA SER A 197 9.41 1.28 -23.40
C SER A 197 10.42 0.81 -24.43
N TYR A 198 10.84 1.74 -25.30
CA TYR A 198 11.96 1.54 -26.23
C TYR A 198 13.26 2.19 -25.75
N GLN A 199 13.23 2.85 -24.59
CA GLN A 199 14.35 3.66 -24.10
C GLN A 199 14.71 3.39 -22.64
N ARG A 200 13.70 3.27 -21.77
CA ARG A 200 13.90 3.07 -20.34
C ARG A 200 13.76 1.59 -20.00
N HIS A 201 14.71 1.04 -19.28
CA HIS A 201 14.69 -0.34 -18.81
C HIS A 201 15.32 -0.46 -17.42
N CYS A 202 15.07 -1.57 -16.75
CA CYS A 202 15.75 -1.99 -15.53
C CYS A 202 16.25 -3.43 -15.69
N SER A 203 16.97 -3.93 -14.69
CA SER A 203 17.50 -5.31 -14.65
C SER A 203 16.41 -6.39 -14.67
N HIS A 204 15.16 -6.03 -14.40
CA HIS A 204 14.03 -6.97 -14.33
C HIS A 204 13.08 -6.85 -15.54
N CYS A 205 13.39 -6.02 -16.53
CA CYS A 205 12.57 -5.91 -17.73
C CYS A 205 12.61 -7.22 -18.53
N LEU A 206 11.45 -7.61 -19.05
CA LEU A 206 11.32 -8.56 -20.15
C LEU A 206 11.70 -7.85 -21.45
N VAL A 207 12.23 -8.59 -22.42
CA VAL A 207 12.68 -8.05 -23.70
C VAL A 207 12.00 -8.78 -24.84
N ARG A 208 11.39 -8.03 -25.77
CA ARG A 208 10.87 -8.57 -27.03
C ARG A 208 11.40 -7.79 -28.23
N LYS A 209 11.58 -8.45 -29.36
CA LYS A 209 11.90 -7.81 -30.64
C LYS A 209 10.62 -7.41 -31.35
N VAL A 210 10.50 -6.13 -31.70
CA VAL A 210 9.33 -5.57 -32.40
C VAL A 210 9.78 -5.05 -33.75
N LYS A 211 9.03 -5.37 -34.81
CA LYS A 211 9.26 -4.84 -36.15
C LYS A 211 8.64 -3.45 -36.26
N VAL A 212 9.49 -2.45 -36.48
CA VAL A 212 9.09 -1.07 -36.72
C VAL A 212 9.47 -0.65 -38.14
N LYS A 213 8.71 0.27 -38.73
CA LYS A 213 9.08 0.85 -40.03
C LYS A 213 10.09 1.98 -39.78
N GLY A 214 11.30 1.81 -40.30
CA GLY A 214 12.32 2.84 -40.30
C GLY A 214 11.94 4.02 -41.20
N ALA A 215 12.65 5.14 -41.06
CA ALA A 215 12.40 6.37 -41.83
C ALA A 215 12.47 6.15 -43.36
N GLY A 216 13.20 5.13 -43.82
CA GLY A 216 13.29 4.73 -45.23
C GLY A 216 12.26 3.68 -45.69
N GLY A 217 11.28 3.32 -44.84
CA GLY A 217 10.25 2.33 -45.16
C GLY A 217 10.68 0.86 -45.03
N ALA A 218 11.94 0.59 -44.72
CA ALA A 218 12.44 -0.75 -44.38
C ALA A 218 11.94 -1.19 -43.00
N ASN A 219 11.71 -2.49 -42.81
CA ASN A 219 11.40 -3.05 -41.50
C ASN A 219 12.70 -3.18 -40.71
N GLU A 220 12.74 -2.56 -39.54
CA GLU A 220 13.82 -2.67 -38.56
C GLU A 220 13.29 -3.43 -37.33
N GLU A 221 14.11 -4.33 -36.79
CA GLU A 221 13.79 -4.96 -35.51
C GLU A 221 14.44 -4.17 -34.38
N VAL A 222 13.61 -3.69 -33.46
CA VAL A 222 14.05 -2.95 -32.27
C VAL A 222 13.65 -3.70 -31.02
N GLU A 223 14.49 -3.60 -29.99
CA GLU A 223 14.17 -4.15 -28.68
C GLU A 223 13.17 -3.25 -27.96
N GLN A 224 12.15 -3.89 -27.39
CA GLN A 224 11.18 -3.26 -26.52
C GLN A 224 11.25 -3.93 -25.16
N TYR A 225 11.43 -3.10 -24.14
CA TYR A 225 11.46 -3.47 -22.74
C TYR A 225 10.08 -3.34 -22.14
N TYR A 226 9.63 -4.32 -21.36
CA TYR A 226 8.32 -4.27 -20.74
C TYR A 226 8.32 -5.03 -19.42
N HIS A 227 7.32 -4.71 -18.59
CA HIS A 227 6.98 -5.51 -17.42
C HIS A 227 5.63 -6.15 -17.64
N ARG A 228 5.50 -7.38 -17.15
CA ARG A 228 4.25 -8.11 -17.15
C ARG A 228 4.05 -8.68 -15.75
N TYR A 229 2.80 -8.69 -15.32
CA TYR A 229 2.39 -9.17 -14.00
C TYR A 229 1.25 -10.15 -14.17
N VAL A 230 1.13 -11.08 -13.25
CA VAL A 230 -0.08 -11.85 -13.04
C VAL A 230 -0.80 -11.25 -11.84
N VAL A 231 -2.08 -10.97 -11.99
CA VAL A 231 -2.91 -10.34 -10.98
C VAL A 231 -3.96 -11.32 -10.53
N ALA A 232 -4.09 -11.47 -9.21
CA ALA A 232 -5.22 -12.12 -8.60
C ALA A 232 -6.29 -11.07 -8.33
N LEU A 233 -7.47 -11.23 -8.89
CA LEU A 233 -8.60 -10.32 -8.73
C LEU A 233 -9.77 -11.07 -8.09
N LEU A 234 -10.03 -10.77 -6.83
CA LEU A 234 -11.22 -11.22 -6.12
C LEU A 234 -12.45 -10.55 -6.74
N LEU A 235 -13.30 -11.35 -7.37
CA LEU A 235 -14.50 -10.88 -8.04
C LEU A 235 -15.64 -10.77 -7.03
N GLY A 236 -16.17 -9.56 -6.90
CA GLY A 236 -17.31 -9.27 -6.04
C GLY A 236 -18.43 -8.60 -6.83
N PRO A 237 -19.71 -8.82 -6.47
CA PRO A 237 -20.82 -8.19 -7.19
C PRO A 237 -20.88 -6.67 -7.01
N VAL A 238 -20.20 -6.13 -5.98
CA VAL A 238 -20.18 -4.70 -5.67
C VAL A 238 -18.77 -4.10 -5.81
N ILE A 239 -17.74 -4.88 -5.49
CA ILE A 239 -16.35 -4.42 -5.52
C ILE A 239 -15.43 -5.56 -5.91
N ASP A 240 -14.53 -5.29 -6.84
CA ASP A 240 -13.40 -6.15 -7.15
C ASP A 240 -12.18 -5.70 -6.33
N VAL A 241 -11.43 -6.67 -5.81
CA VAL A 241 -10.26 -6.39 -4.97
C VAL A 241 -9.07 -7.17 -5.48
N VAL A 242 -7.88 -6.57 -5.47
CA VAL A 242 -6.63 -7.22 -5.85
C VAL A 242 -5.95 -7.76 -4.59
N PRO A 243 -6.10 -9.06 -4.24
CA PRO A 243 -5.37 -9.66 -3.14
C PRO A 243 -3.87 -9.79 -3.36
N GLY A 244 -3.42 -9.88 -4.61
CA GLY A 244 -2.00 -10.05 -4.89
C GLY A 244 -1.64 -9.81 -6.35
N ILE A 245 -0.38 -9.46 -6.57
CA ILE A 245 0.23 -9.21 -7.87
C ILE A 245 1.60 -9.86 -7.85
N GLU A 246 1.92 -10.60 -8.91
CA GLU A 246 3.21 -11.28 -9.06
C GLU A 246 3.87 -10.86 -10.38
N PRO A 247 5.13 -10.38 -10.38
CA PRO A 247 5.83 -10.10 -11.62
C PRO A 247 6.13 -11.39 -12.39
N VAL A 248 6.10 -11.31 -13.72
CA VAL A 248 6.72 -12.29 -14.60
C VAL A 248 8.21 -11.98 -14.66
N LEU A 249 9.04 -12.94 -14.25
CA LEU A 249 10.48 -12.74 -14.16
C LEU A 249 11.17 -12.91 -15.52
N ASN A 250 12.23 -12.12 -15.74
CA ASN A 250 13.13 -12.35 -16.85
C ASN A 250 14.10 -13.50 -16.53
N GLU A 251 14.88 -13.92 -17.53
CA GLU A 251 15.80 -15.05 -17.38
C GLU A 251 16.83 -14.80 -16.26
N GLU A 252 17.37 -13.58 -16.19
CA GLU A 252 18.36 -13.23 -15.17
C GLU A 252 17.79 -13.32 -13.75
N ALA A 253 16.59 -12.79 -13.51
CA ALA A 253 15.92 -12.86 -12.22
C ALA A 253 15.46 -14.28 -11.86
N LEU A 254 15.28 -15.16 -12.85
CA LEU A 254 14.97 -16.58 -12.61
C LEU A 254 16.18 -17.39 -12.18
N ARG A 255 17.42 -17.00 -12.51
CA ARG A 255 18.61 -17.82 -12.22
C ARG A 255 18.78 -18.16 -10.74
N ASP A 256 18.31 -17.29 -9.86
CA ASP A 256 18.37 -17.51 -8.41
C ASP A 256 17.29 -18.50 -7.90
N ILE A 257 16.25 -18.76 -8.70
CA ILE A 257 15.07 -19.57 -8.36
C ILE A 257 15.08 -20.90 -9.12
N ASP A 258 15.27 -20.84 -10.44
CA ASP A 258 15.32 -21.98 -11.35
C ASP A 258 16.45 -21.75 -12.38
N PRO A 259 17.68 -22.19 -12.07
CA PRO A 259 18.84 -21.98 -12.93
C PRO A 259 18.80 -22.82 -14.23
N GLU A 260 17.91 -23.81 -14.33
CA GLU A 260 17.76 -24.65 -15.53
C GLU A 260 16.78 -24.05 -16.54
N GLN A 261 15.98 -23.05 -16.14
CA GLN A 261 15.03 -22.41 -17.03
C GLN A 261 15.72 -21.48 -18.04
N GLU A 262 15.60 -21.83 -19.32
CA GLU A 262 16.02 -20.95 -20.42
C GLU A 262 14.91 -19.97 -20.80
N GLY A 263 15.28 -18.69 -20.94
CA GLY A 263 14.37 -17.62 -21.34
C GLY A 263 13.51 -17.05 -20.20
N HIS A 264 12.56 -16.20 -20.57
CA HIS A 264 11.69 -15.51 -19.61
C HIS A 264 10.66 -16.46 -18.99
N GLU A 265 10.20 -16.11 -17.79
CA GLU A 265 9.10 -16.79 -17.12
C GLU A 265 7.80 -16.71 -17.94
N GLY A 266 7.03 -17.79 -17.97
CA GLY A 266 5.68 -17.80 -18.53
C GLY A 266 4.64 -17.34 -17.51
N GLU A 267 3.53 -16.76 -17.98
CA GLU A 267 2.45 -16.29 -17.10
C GLU A 267 1.85 -17.39 -16.22
N LEU A 268 1.77 -18.62 -16.73
CA LEU A 268 1.26 -19.75 -15.93
C LEU A 268 2.18 -20.09 -14.75
N THR A 269 3.49 -19.90 -14.89
CA THR A 269 4.46 -20.13 -13.82
C THR A 269 4.36 -19.04 -12.76
N ALA A 270 4.35 -17.76 -13.19
CA ALA A 270 4.13 -16.64 -12.27
C ALA A 270 2.77 -16.74 -11.57
N GLY A 271 1.72 -17.19 -12.27
CA GLY A 271 0.40 -17.42 -11.69
C GLY A 271 0.38 -18.52 -10.62
N ARG A 272 1.17 -19.58 -10.78
CA ARG A 272 1.35 -20.60 -9.72
C ARG A 272 2.04 -20.00 -8.50
N ARG A 273 3.14 -19.26 -8.69
CA ARG A 273 3.83 -18.55 -7.59
C ARG A 273 2.91 -17.61 -6.83
N LEU A 274 2.04 -16.88 -7.54
CA LEU A 274 1.03 -16.03 -6.93
C LEU A 274 0.02 -16.83 -6.09
N ILE A 275 -0.47 -17.96 -6.62
CA ILE A 275 -1.42 -18.82 -5.89
C ILE A 275 -0.78 -19.41 -4.63
N ASP A 276 0.47 -19.87 -4.74
CA ASP A 276 1.21 -20.43 -3.60
C ASP A 276 1.41 -19.37 -2.50
N SER A 277 1.83 -18.16 -2.88
CA SER A 277 1.97 -17.01 -1.97
C SER A 277 0.65 -16.65 -1.26
N LEU A 278 -0.46 -16.66 -1.99
CA LEU A 278 -1.80 -16.40 -1.43
C LEU A 278 -2.34 -17.54 -0.56
N HIS A 279 -1.78 -18.75 -0.67
CA HIS A 279 -2.15 -19.89 0.19
C HIS A 279 -1.35 -19.90 1.50
N GLU A 280 -0.16 -19.29 1.52
CA GLU A 280 0.68 -19.18 2.71
C GLU A 280 0.24 -18.06 3.69
N THR A 281 -0.68 -17.19 3.24
CA THR A 281 -1.29 -16.10 4.03
C THR A 281 -2.52 -16.56 4.81
#